data_AF-A0A7K7KER9-F1
#
_entry.id   AF-A0A7K7KER9-F1
#
_cell.length_a   1.000
_cell.length_b   1.000
_cell.length_c   1.000
_cell.angle_alpha   90.00
_cell.angle_beta   90.00
_cell.angle_gamma   90.00
#
_symmetry.space_group_name_H-M   'P 1'
#
loop_
_entity.id
_entity.type
_entity.pdbx_description
1 polymer ?
#
loop_
_entity_poly.entity_id
_entity_poly.type
_entity_poly.pdbx_seq_one_letter_code
_entity_poly.pdbx_strand_id
1 'polypeptide(L)' 'PPAGKAQQGLKEQDRLGSLLGCGGLGSVFAATRLSDGAPVAIKRVPRNRVRHWGEL' A
#
# COMPACT_ATOMS: atom_id res chain seq x y z
N PRO A 1 -5.11 -13.36 -11.52
CA PRO A 1 -4.26 -12.63 -10.54
C PRO A 1 -4.44 -11.11 -10.64
N PRO A 2 -5.15 -10.46 -9.69
CA PRO A 2 -5.39 -9.01 -9.71
C PRO A 2 -4.32 -8.15 -9.00
N ALA A 3 -3.29 -8.75 -8.38
CA ALA A 3 -2.29 -8.02 -7.60
C ALA A 3 -1.44 -7.04 -8.44
N GLY A 4 -1.18 -7.34 -9.71
CA GLY A 4 -0.30 -6.53 -10.57
C GLY A 4 -0.85 -5.13 -10.87
N LYS A 5 -2.17 -5.00 -11.10
CA LYS A 5 -2.76 -3.72 -11.53
C LYS A 5 -2.83 -2.69 -10.40
N ALA A 6 -3.19 -3.12 -9.19
CA ALA A 6 -3.22 -2.23 -8.02
C ALA A 6 -1.81 -1.72 -7.66
N GLN A 7 -0.79 -2.57 -7.82
CA GLN A 7 0.59 -2.16 -7.58
C GLN A 7 1.14 -1.21 -8.66
N GLN A 8 0.65 -1.31 -9.91
CA GLN A 8 0.99 -0.37 -10.98
C GLN A 8 0.36 1.00 -10.74
N GLY A 9 -0.95 1.08 -10.49
CA GLY A 9 -1.62 2.37 -10.24
C GLY A 9 -1.06 3.12 -9.02
N LEU A 10 -0.63 2.39 -7.99
CA LEU A 10 0.06 2.96 -6.84
C LEU A 10 1.42 3.59 -7.21
N LYS A 11 2.21 2.95 -8.09
CA LYS A 11 3.50 3.48 -8.54
C LYS A 11 3.34 4.73 -9.44
N GLU A 12 2.20 4.86 -10.10
CA GLU A 12 1.88 6.01 -10.95
C GLU A 12 1.42 7.23 -10.14
N GLN A 13 0.87 7.03 -8.94
CA GLN A 13 0.30 8.10 -8.10
C GLN A 13 1.20 8.50 -6.93
N ASP A 14 2.07 7.60 -6.47
CA ASP A 14 2.90 7.80 -5.29
C ASP A 14 4.37 7.43 -5.55
N ARG A 15 5.27 8.28 -5.07
CA ARG A 15 6.69 7.95 -4.98
C ARG A 15 6.94 7.17 -3.70
N LEU A 16 7.16 5.86 -3.83
CA LEU A 16 7.45 4.97 -2.69
C LEU A 16 8.82 5.30 -2.07
N GLY A 17 8.88 5.31 -0.75
CA GLY A 17 10.08 5.46 0.06
C GLY A 17 10.39 4.23 0.92
N SER A 18 11.15 4.44 2.00
CA SER A 18 11.64 3.37 2.88
C SER A 18 10.52 2.63 3.62
N LEU A 19 10.80 1.38 4.01
CA LEU A 19 9.96 0.64 4.95
C LEU A 19 9.96 1.33 6.32
N LEU A 20 8.79 1.62 6.85
CA LEU A 20 8.59 2.19 8.18
C LEU A 20 8.38 1.12 9.26
N GLY A 21 7.77 -0.01 8.89
CA GLY A 21 7.57 -1.12 9.80
C GLY A 21 6.92 -2.35 9.17
N CYS A 22 7.12 -3.51 9.78
CA CYS A 22 6.51 -4.78 9.37
C CYS A 22 6.04 -5.59 10.59
N GLY A 23 4.92 -6.29 10.44
CA GLY A 23 4.35 -7.12 11.51
C GLY A 23 3.04 -7.80 11.10
N GLY A 24 2.24 -8.23 12.09
CA GLY A 24 0.94 -8.89 11.86
C GLY A 24 -0.05 -8.06 11.03
N LEU A 25 0.17 -6.74 10.95
CA LEU A 25 -0.62 -5.80 10.17
C LEU A 25 -0.16 -5.67 8.71
N GLY A 26 0.91 -6.36 8.30
CA GLY A 26 1.51 -6.24 6.97
C GLY A 26 2.79 -5.39 6.97
N SER A 27 3.09 -4.75 5.84
CA SER A 27 4.24 -3.86 5.66
C SER A 27 3.78 -2.43 5.40
N VAL A 28 4.38 -1.44 6.06
CA VAL A 28 4.07 -0.02 5.91
C VAL A 28 5.29 0.71 5.35
N PHE A 29 5.10 1.47 4.28
CA PHE A 29 6.14 2.24 3.60
C PHE A 29 5.84 3.73 3.70
N ALA A 30 6.89 4.54 3.82
CA ALA A 30 6.79 5.96 3.54
C ALA A 30 6.50 6.16 2.05
N ALA A 31 5.77 7.20 1.69
CA ALA A 31 5.64 7.64 0.32
C ALA A 31 5.31 9.13 0.24
N THR A 32 5.45 9.68 -0.95
CA THR A 32 5.03 11.04 -1.29
C THR A 32 4.01 10.96 -2.40
N ARG A 33 2.82 11.51 -2.17
CA ARG A 33 1.79 11.59 -3.21
C ARG A 33 2.21 12.59 -4.27
N LEU A 34 2.14 12.19 -5.54
CA LEU A 34 2.65 13.01 -6.64
C LEU A 34 1.75 14.21 -6.96
N SER A 35 0.46 14.14 -6.67
CA SER A 35 -0.50 15.20 -7.02
C SER A 35 -0.34 16.47 -6.21
N ASP A 36 0.03 16.36 -4.93
CA ASP A 36 0.07 17.47 -3.96
C ASP A 36 1.40 17.53 -3.17
N GLY A 37 2.29 16.56 -3.37
CA GLY A 37 3.57 16.47 -2.64
C GLY A 37 3.42 16.04 -1.19
N ALA A 38 2.23 15.65 -0.74
CA ALA A 38 1.98 15.33 0.67
C ALA A 38 2.68 14.03 1.08
N PRO A 39 3.25 13.96 2.30
CA PRO A 39 3.72 12.70 2.86
C PRO A 39 2.55 11.78 3.18
N VAL A 40 2.65 10.52 2.77
CA VAL A 40 1.63 9.48 3.00
C VAL A 40 2.29 8.19 3.46
N ALA A 41 1.47 7.29 4.03
CA ALA A 41 1.89 5.94 4.37
C ALA A 41 1.13 4.93 3.50
N ILE A 42 1.87 4.00 2.88
CA ILE A 42 1.29 2.92 2.08
C ILE A 42 1.37 1.63 2.88
N LYS A 43 0.21 1.07 3.23
CA LYS A 43 0.11 -0.23 3.91
C LYS A 43 -0.19 -1.35 2.90
N ARG A 44 0.69 -2.35 2.84
CA ARG A 44 0.52 -3.54 2.01
C ARG A 44 0.11 -4.73 2.87
N VAL A 45 -1.08 -5.27 2.62
CA VAL A 45 -1.59 -6.49 3.27
C VAL A 45 -1.72 -7.59 2.22
N PRO A 46 -0.99 -8.72 2.36
CA PRO A 46 -1.17 -9.86 1.48
C PRO A 46 -2.61 -10.37 1.53
N ARG A 47 -3.23 -10.61 0.37
CA ARG A 47 -4.65 -11.03 0.29
C ARG A 47 -4.93 -12.29 1.11
N ASN A 48 -3.99 -13.23 1.14
CA ASN A 48 -4.08 -14.47 1.93
C ASN A 48 -3.95 -14.27 3.44
N ARG A 49 -3.63 -13.05 3.91
CA ARG A 49 -3.63 -12.68 5.34
C ARG A 49 -4.88 -11.90 5.75
N VAL A 50 -5.80 -11.60 4.83
CA VAL A 50 -7.09 -10.97 5.16
C VAL A 50 -8.06 -12.05 5.66
N ARG A 51 -8.42 -11.99 6.94
CA ARG A 51 -9.29 -13.00 7.60
C ARG A 51 -10.78 -12.72 7.44
N HIS A 52 -11.15 -11.44 7.36
CA HIS A 52 -12.52 -11.01 7.23
C HIS A 52 -12.60 -9.95 6.14
N TRP A 53 -13.58 -10.10 5.26
CA TRP A 53 -13.98 -9.09 4.29
C TRP A 53 -15.29 -8.49 4.80
N GLY A 54 -15.45 -7.18 4.66
CA GLY A 54 -16.76 -6.56 4.89
C GLY A 54 -17.72 -6.91 3.75
N GLU A 55 -19.01 -6.97 4.06
CA GLU A 55 -20.07 -6.93 3.05
C GLU A 55 -20.27 -5.46 2.61
N LEU A 56 -20.66 -5.25 1.34
CA LEU A 56 -20.87 -3.93 0.73
C LEU A 56 -22.33 -3.51 0.82
#